data_AF-A0A932W3K1-F1
#
_entry.id   AF-A0A932W3K1-F1
#
_cell.length_a   1.000
_cell.length_b   1.000
_cell.length_c   1.000
_cell.angle_alpha   90.00
_cell.angle_beta   90.00
_cell.angle_gamma   90.00
#
_symmetry.space_group_name_H-M   'P 1'
#
loop_
_entity.id
_entity.type
_entity.pdbx_description
1 polymer ?
#
loop_
_entity_poly.entity_id
_entity_poly.type
_entity_poly.pdbx_seq_one_letter_code
_entity_poly.pdbx_strand_id
1 'polypeptide(L)'
;MGQNVNPNLEWYTAISKLKALLPRCPFASVNRCPRFYESLSQMGEAGSTKIESVQDQELLKRWKSSDLWPVTLEEATGIMSRDGQARHFRNFCPEVLFDRFGLFATSLSDYSDETDREVAHRGLARQQAAAEDWRWAWVNLKPMHYSECPRYSPLAQECTNPNNRVRNQGEPTDEIVTLRPTFYGMGLDLKALLRRLKRWWQCQRKKN
;
A
#
# COMPACT_ATOMS: atom_id res chain seq x y z
N MET A 1 -11.69 20.44 17.18
CA MET A 1 -10.34 20.22 17.75
C MET A 1 -9.86 18.86 17.27
N GLY A 2 -9.11 18.81 16.17
CA GLY A 2 -8.55 17.54 15.70
C GLY A 2 -7.52 17.06 16.70
N GLN A 3 -7.67 15.84 17.21
CA GLN A 3 -6.65 15.22 18.05
C GLN A 3 -5.33 15.25 17.27
N ASN A 4 -4.28 15.77 17.89
CA ASN A 4 -2.95 15.81 17.31
C ASN A 4 -2.39 14.38 17.33
N VAL A 5 -2.74 13.61 16.31
CA VAL A 5 -2.36 12.20 16.17
C VAL A 5 -0.93 12.12 15.65
N ASN A 6 -0.07 11.40 16.36
CA ASN A 6 1.24 11.02 15.86
C ASN A 6 1.14 9.62 15.23
N PRO A 7 1.20 9.47 13.89
CA PRO A 7 0.99 8.19 13.22
C PRO A 7 2.26 7.32 13.27
N ASN A 8 2.72 7.03 14.48
CA ASN A 8 3.82 6.12 14.75
C ASN A 8 3.36 4.65 14.69
N LEU A 9 4.26 3.73 15.00
CA LEU A 9 3.95 2.30 15.03
C LEU A 9 2.88 1.93 16.06
N GLU A 10 2.84 2.61 17.20
CA GLU A 10 1.83 2.36 18.23
C GLU A 10 0.44 2.72 17.73
N TRP A 11 0.30 3.91 17.11
CA TRP A 11 -0.95 4.35 16.48
C TRP A 11 -1.41 3.35 15.41
N TYR A 12 -0.50 2.93 14.54
CA TYR A 12 -0.81 2.03 13.44
C TYR A 12 -1.28 0.66 13.93
N THR A 13 -0.54 0.06 14.86
CA THR A 13 -0.86 -1.26 15.42
C THR A 13 -2.09 -1.23 16.32
N ALA A 14 -2.38 -0.12 17.00
CA ALA A 14 -3.63 0.07 17.75
C ALA A 14 -4.85 0.02 16.82
N ILE A 15 -4.78 0.65 15.64
CA ILE A 15 -5.84 0.56 14.63
C ILE A 15 -5.97 -0.88 14.11
N SER A 16 -4.86 -1.55 13.83
CA SER A 16 -4.91 -2.94 13.38
C SER A 16 -5.57 -3.85 14.43
N LYS A 17 -5.22 -3.70 15.71
CA LYS A 17 -5.84 -4.44 16.82
C LYS A 17 -7.34 -4.18 16.91
N LEU A 18 -7.75 -2.91 16.85
CA LEU A 18 -9.16 -2.51 16.91
C LEU A 18 -9.98 -3.11 15.76
N LYS A 19 -9.41 -3.16 14.56
CA LYS A 19 -10.06 -3.72 13.36
C LYS A 19 -9.86 -5.23 13.20
N ALA A 20 -9.21 -5.91 14.16
CA ALA A 20 -8.82 -7.33 14.06
C ALA A 20 -8.04 -7.66 12.77
N LEU A 21 -7.15 -6.75 12.38
CA LEU A 21 -6.31 -6.82 11.20
C LEU A 21 -4.84 -7.11 11.56
N LEU A 22 -4.04 -7.48 10.56
CA LEU A 22 -2.60 -7.67 10.72
C LEU A 22 -1.91 -6.34 11.07
N PRO A 23 -0.82 -6.35 11.86
CA PRO A 23 -0.12 -5.13 12.28
C PRO A 23 0.61 -4.41 11.15
N ARG A 24 0.83 -5.06 10.00
CA ARG A 24 1.44 -4.51 8.79
C ARG A 24 0.64 -4.93 7.57
N CYS A 25 0.75 -4.15 6.49
CA CYS A 25 0.04 -4.45 5.26
C CYS A 25 0.54 -5.76 4.63
N PRO A 26 -0.33 -6.76 4.36
CA PRO A 26 0.07 -8.03 3.74
C PRO A 26 0.53 -7.89 2.28
N PHE A 27 0.22 -6.75 1.66
CA PHE A 27 0.55 -6.41 0.28
C PHE A 27 1.75 -5.47 0.16
N ALA A 28 2.44 -5.16 1.26
CA ALA A 28 3.65 -4.32 1.30
C ALA A 28 4.84 -5.01 0.60
N SER A 29 4.77 -5.10 -0.72
CA SER A 29 5.81 -5.69 -1.55
C SER A 29 5.67 -5.18 -2.97
N VAL A 30 6.83 -4.93 -3.60
CA VAL A 30 6.96 -4.44 -4.98
C VAL A 30 6.21 -5.32 -5.98
N ASN A 31 6.17 -6.62 -5.71
CA ASN A 31 5.52 -7.61 -6.57
C ASN A 31 4.02 -7.81 -6.30
N ARG A 32 3.47 -7.21 -5.24
CA ARG A 32 2.09 -7.42 -4.79
C ARG A 32 1.22 -6.18 -4.86
N CYS A 33 1.81 -4.99 -4.76
CA CYS A 33 1.06 -3.74 -4.77
C CYS A 33 1.70 -2.71 -5.72
N PRO A 34 0.95 -2.15 -6.69
CA PRO A 34 1.48 -1.14 -7.60
C PRO A 34 1.86 0.13 -6.84
N ARG A 35 1.08 0.53 -5.83
CA ARG A 35 1.35 1.72 -5.01
C ARG A 35 2.65 1.60 -4.20
N PHE A 36 2.93 0.41 -3.67
CA PHE A 36 4.20 0.15 -2.96
C PHE A 36 5.38 0.26 -3.93
N TYR A 37 5.24 -0.32 -5.13
CA TYR A 37 6.23 -0.18 -6.19
C TYR A 37 6.45 1.29 -6.61
N GLU A 38 5.39 2.02 -6.96
CA GLU A 38 5.49 3.43 -7.36
C GLU A 38 6.16 4.27 -6.27
N SER A 39 5.76 4.08 -5.01
CA SER A 39 6.34 4.80 -3.88
C SER A 39 7.84 4.57 -3.76
N LEU A 40 8.30 3.32 -3.88
CA LEU A 40 9.74 3.01 -3.82
C LEU A 40 10.51 3.52 -5.03
N SER A 41 9.95 3.39 -6.24
CA SER A 41 10.58 3.89 -7.47
C SER A 41 10.80 5.40 -7.39
N GLN A 42 9.77 6.13 -6.96
CA GLN A 42 9.82 7.59 -6.72
C GLN A 42 10.77 7.95 -5.58
N MET A 43 10.88 7.14 -4.52
CA MET A 43 11.78 7.44 -3.40
C MET A 43 13.26 7.51 -3.80
N GLY A 44 13.63 6.84 -4.90
CA GLY A 44 14.94 6.95 -5.52
C GLY A 44 15.29 8.36 -6.00
N GLU A 45 14.29 9.17 -6.35
CA GLU A 45 14.45 10.59 -6.71
C GLU A 45 14.57 11.48 -5.46
N ALA A 46 13.97 11.07 -4.34
CA ALA A 46 14.10 11.71 -3.04
C ALA A 46 15.40 11.36 -2.28
N GLY A 47 16.43 10.88 -2.98
CA GLY A 47 17.74 10.55 -2.40
C GLY A 47 17.83 9.19 -1.69
N SER A 48 16.91 8.26 -1.97
CA SER A 48 17.07 6.85 -1.57
C SER A 48 17.78 6.04 -2.65
N THR A 49 18.27 4.85 -2.30
CA THR A 49 18.83 3.93 -3.28
C THR A 49 17.77 3.53 -4.30
N LYS A 50 18.08 3.71 -5.59
CA LYS A 50 17.18 3.36 -6.69
C LYS A 50 17.10 1.85 -6.86
N ILE A 51 15.95 1.38 -7.32
CA ILE A 51 15.80 0.02 -7.84
C ILE A 51 16.71 -0.12 -9.06
N GLU A 52 17.30 -1.29 -9.26
CA GLU A 52 18.08 -1.59 -10.46
C GLU A 52 17.23 -1.34 -11.72
N SER A 53 17.78 -0.63 -12.70
CA SER A 53 17.03 -0.11 -13.85
C SER A 53 16.29 -1.19 -14.64
N VAL A 54 16.91 -2.37 -14.81
CA VAL A 54 16.30 -3.51 -15.51
C VAL A 54 15.07 -4.01 -14.74
N GLN A 55 15.22 -4.21 -13.43
CA GLN A 55 14.14 -4.67 -12.57
C GLN A 55 13.00 -3.64 -12.50
N ASP A 56 13.32 -2.36 -12.41
CA ASP A 56 12.34 -1.28 -12.37
C ASP A 56 11.50 -1.25 -13.66
N GLN A 57 12.13 -1.38 -14.83
CA GLN A 57 11.42 -1.40 -16.12
C GLN A 57 10.48 -2.62 -16.25
N GLU A 58 10.91 -3.79 -15.80
CA GLU A 58 10.08 -5.00 -15.80
C GLU A 58 8.84 -4.84 -14.91
N LEU A 59 9.04 -4.29 -13.70
CA LEU A 59 7.96 -4.01 -12.76
C LEU A 59 7.00 -2.95 -13.30
N LEU A 60 7.52 -1.89 -13.92
CA LEU A 60 6.71 -0.86 -14.54
C LEU A 60 5.82 -1.44 -15.64
N LYS A 61 6.39 -2.26 -16.53
CA LYS A 61 5.66 -2.91 -17.61
C LYS A 61 4.55 -3.81 -17.08
N ARG A 62 4.85 -4.60 -16.06
CA ARG A 62 3.90 -5.50 -15.40
C ARG A 62 2.73 -4.74 -14.77
N TRP A 63 3.01 -3.64 -14.07
CA TRP A 63 1.97 -2.91 -13.37
C TRP A 63 1.15 -2.02 -14.31
N LYS A 64 1.76 -1.41 -15.33
CA LYS A 64 1.03 -0.67 -16.38
C LYS A 64 0.01 -1.52 -17.12
N SER A 65 0.24 -2.83 -17.25
CA SER A 65 -0.73 -3.74 -17.87
C SER A 65 -1.83 -4.24 -16.90
N SER A 66 -1.82 -3.79 -15.64
CA SER A 66 -2.82 -4.18 -14.64
C SER A 66 -3.88 -3.10 -14.46
N ASP A 67 -5.12 -3.52 -14.16
CA ASP A 67 -6.24 -2.62 -13.87
C ASP A 67 -6.05 -1.81 -12.56
N LEU A 68 -5.05 -2.17 -11.76
CA LEU A 68 -4.72 -1.51 -10.50
C LEU A 68 -3.74 -0.35 -10.67
N TRP A 69 -3.24 -0.10 -11.87
CA TRP A 69 -2.42 1.07 -12.17
C TRP A 69 -3.26 2.36 -12.11
N PRO A 70 -2.71 3.48 -11.59
CA PRO A 70 -3.40 4.75 -11.66
C PRO A 70 -3.61 5.18 -13.12
N VAL A 71 -4.85 5.50 -13.46
CA VAL A 71 -5.21 6.02 -14.79
C VAL A 71 -4.92 7.51 -14.87
N THR A 72 -5.09 8.23 -13.76
CA THR A 72 -4.89 9.67 -13.68
C THR A 72 -3.74 10.05 -12.76
N LEU A 73 -3.15 11.22 -13.00
CA LEU A 73 -2.02 11.72 -12.23
C LEU A 73 -2.40 12.11 -10.80
N GLU A 74 -3.67 12.38 -10.52
CA GLU A 74 -4.18 12.69 -9.19
C GLU A 74 -4.16 11.48 -8.26
N GLU A 75 -4.26 10.27 -8.82
CA GLU A 75 -4.15 9.01 -8.08
C GLU A 75 -2.72 8.48 -8.01
N ALA A 76 -1.89 8.87 -8.96
CA ALA A 76 -0.50 8.45 -9.05
C ALA A 76 0.31 8.95 -7.84
N THR A 77 1.33 8.17 -7.49
CA THR A 77 2.31 8.59 -6.49
C THR A 77 3.19 9.68 -7.08
N GLY A 78 3.42 10.76 -6.33
CA GLY A 78 4.19 11.89 -6.83
C GLY A 78 4.99 12.59 -5.75
N ILE A 79 6.18 13.05 -6.14
CA ILE A 79 7.04 13.91 -5.35
C ILE A 79 7.07 15.29 -6.01
N MET A 80 6.90 16.33 -5.21
CA MET A 80 7.25 17.67 -5.64
C MET A 80 8.54 18.08 -4.96
N SER A 81 9.55 18.31 -5.79
CA SER A 81 10.84 18.82 -5.36
C SER A 81 10.94 20.33 -5.60
N ARG A 82 11.62 21.02 -4.70
CA ARG A 82 12.06 22.41 -4.87
C ARG A 82 13.56 22.45 -4.65
N ASP A 83 14.29 23.12 -5.54
CA ASP A 83 15.76 23.26 -5.47
C ASP A 83 16.49 21.91 -5.37
N GLY A 84 15.97 20.87 -6.03
CA GLY A 84 16.53 19.51 -6.01
C GLY A 84 16.25 18.70 -4.75
N GLN A 85 15.51 19.26 -3.77
CA GLN A 85 15.12 18.56 -2.55
C GLN A 85 13.64 18.17 -2.60
N ALA A 86 13.33 16.90 -2.32
CA ALA A 86 11.96 16.41 -2.22
C ALA A 86 11.27 16.97 -0.96
N ARG A 87 10.24 17.80 -1.14
CA ARG A 87 9.54 18.50 -0.05
C ARG A 87 8.11 18.08 0.14
N HIS A 88 7.44 17.63 -0.92
CA HIS A 88 6.06 17.17 -0.83
C HIS A 88 5.94 15.76 -1.41
N PHE A 89 5.33 14.88 -0.63
CA PHE A 89 5.05 13.49 -0.98
C PHE A 89 3.54 13.33 -1.03
N ARG A 90 3.01 12.84 -2.14
CA ARG A 90 1.57 12.62 -2.34
C ARG A 90 1.27 11.20 -2.76
N ASN A 91 0.19 10.63 -2.21
CA ASN A 91 -0.31 9.29 -2.51
C ASN A 91 0.70 8.16 -2.26
N PHE A 92 1.66 8.36 -1.36
CA PHE A 92 2.63 7.34 -1.01
C PHE A 92 2.03 6.19 -0.21
N CYS A 93 2.64 5.02 -0.32
CA CYS A 93 2.32 3.88 0.52
C CYS A 93 2.73 4.17 1.98
N PRO A 94 1.84 4.00 2.98
CA PRO A 94 2.16 4.26 4.39
C PRO A 94 3.35 3.45 4.92
N GLU A 95 3.55 2.24 4.40
CA GLU A 95 4.64 1.35 4.75
C GLU A 95 6.00 1.92 4.30
N VAL A 96 6.06 2.46 3.09
CA VAL A 96 7.29 3.04 2.52
C VAL A 96 7.68 4.34 3.23
N LEU A 97 6.69 5.19 3.54
CA LEU A 97 6.95 6.41 4.33
C LEU A 97 7.36 6.10 5.76
N PHE A 98 6.81 5.05 6.36
CA PHE A 98 7.24 4.62 7.69
C PHE A 98 8.70 4.16 7.67
N ASP A 99 9.10 3.36 6.68
CA ASP A 99 10.48 2.86 6.60
C ASP A 99 11.51 4.00 6.39
N ARG A 100 11.12 5.11 5.75
CA ARG A 100 11.99 6.27 5.52
C ARG A 100 11.95 7.33 6.61
N PHE A 101 10.76 7.67 7.10
CA PHE A 101 10.51 8.82 7.98
C PHE A 101 9.96 8.43 9.36
N GLY A 102 9.64 7.16 9.59
CA GLY A 102 9.05 6.67 10.84
C GLY A 102 7.56 6.99 11.02
N LEU A 103 6.88 7.49 9.97
CA LEU A 103 5.50 7.96 10.03
C LEU A 103 4.60 7.24 9.03
N PHE A 104 3.46 6.73 9.50
CA PHE A 104 2.44 6.12 8.65
C PHE A 104 1.51 7.17 8.05
N ALA A 105 1.89 7.66 6.89
CA ALA A 105 1.14 8.68 6.16
C ALA A 105 0.92 8.31 4.70
N THR A 106 -0.06 8.95 4.05
CA THR A 106 -0.21 8.92 2.60
C THR A 106 0.39 10.16 1.93
N SER A 107 0.47 11.26 2.66
CA SER A 107 0.98 12.53 2.16
C SER A 107 1.73 13.23 3.28
N LEU A 108 2.88 13.80 2.91
CA LEU A 108 3.74 14.60 3.77
C LEU A 108 4.10 15.88 3.02
N SER A 109 4.03 17.01 3.70
CA SER A 109 4.45 18.30 3.16
C SER A 109 5.40 18.97 4.12
N ASP A 110 6.56 19.34 3.60
CA ASP A 110 7.53 20.18 4.29
C ASP A 110 7.08 21.65 4.28
N TYR A 111 7.75 22.46 5.09
CA TYR A 111 7.60 23.89 5.13
C TYR A 111 8.01 24.55 3.81
N SER A 112 7.29 25.60 3.43
CA SER A 112 7.54 26.34 2.20
C SER A 112 8.90 27.02 2.25
N ASP A 113 9.23 27.62 3.39
CA ASP A 113 10.49 28.30 3.66
C ASP A 113 10.89 28.23 5.15
N GLU A 114 12.04 28.83 5.47
CA GLU A 114 12.59 28.87 6.82
C GLU A 114 11.74 29.73 7.77
N THR A 115 11.09 30.77 7.26
CA THR A 115 10.23 31.66 8.04
C THR A 115 9.01 30.90 8.56
N ASP A 116 8.34 30.16 7.68
CA ASP A 116 7.21 29.29 8.03
C ASP A 116 7.61 28.27 9.09
N ARG A 117 8.78 27.64 8.92
CA ARG A 117 9.32 26.67 9.88
C ARG A 117 9.58 27.31 11.24
N GLU A 118 10.25 28.46 11.28
CA GLU A 118 10.56 29.17 12.54
C GLU A 118 9.31 29.63 13.27
N VAL A 119 8.29 30.12 12.55
CA VAL A 119 7.01 30.51 13.15
C VAL A 119 6.32 29.29 13.76
N ALA A 120 6.27 28.17 13.05
CA ALA A 120 5.69 26.93 13.55
C ALA A 120 6.44 26.39 14.77
N HIS A 121 7.78 26.32 14.70
CA HIS A 121 8.64 25.84 15.78
C HIS A 121 8.51 26.69 17.05
N ARG A 122 8.45 28.03 16.92
CA ARG A 122 8.18 28.91 18.06
C ARG A 122 6.81 28.65 18.67
N GLY A 123 5.80 28.38 17.85
CA GLY A 123 4.46 27.99 18.30
C GLY A 123 4.47 26.68 19.08
N LEU A 124 5.13 25.65 18.56
CA LEU A 124 5.26 24.34 19.20
C LEU A 124 6.05 24.42 20.52
N ALA A 125 7.12 25.21 20.56
CA ALA A 125 7.91 25.44 21.77
C ALA A 125 7.07 26.10 22.88
N ARG A 126 6.24 27.09 22.53
CA ARG A 126 5.29 27.72 23.47
C ARG A 126 4.23 26.74 23.97
N GLN A 127 3.83 25.79 23.14
CA GLN A 127 2.87 24.73 23.49
C GLN A 127 3.53 23.57 24.26
N GLN A 128 4.84 23.62 24.51
CA GLN A 128 5.60 22.53 25.12
C GLN A 128 5.35 21.19 24.41
N ALA A 129 5.24 21.23 23.07
CA ALA A 129 5.03 20.03 22.27
C ALA A 129 6.21 19.05 22.48
N ALA A 130 5.90 17.76 22.51
CA ALA A 130 6.91 16.72 22.63
C ALA A 130 7.90 16.79 21.46
N ALA A 131 9.16 16.41 21.72
CA ALA A 131 10.20 16.40 20.69
C ALA A 131 9.91 15.42 19.54
N GLU A 132 9.11 14.38 19.81
CA GLU A 132 8.71 13.36 18.83
C GLU A 132 7.53 13.78 17.94
N ASP A 133 7.03 15.00 18.11
CA ASP A 133 5.92 15.51 17.31
C ASP A 133 6.36 15.67 15.84
N TRP A 134 5.63 15.03 14.93
CA TRP A 134 5.90 15.12 13.49
C TRP A 134 5.87 16.57 12.99
N ARG A 135 5.15 17.46 13.68
CA ARG A 135 5.06 18.89 13.37
C ARG A 135 6.40 19.62 13.47
N TRP A 136 7.42 19.05 14.09
CA TRP A 136 8.77 19.61 14.04
C TRP A 136 9.41 19.45 12.66
N ALA A 137 9.05 18.41 11.92
CA ALA A 137 9.62 18.11 10.61
C ALA A 137 8.69 18.48 9.44
N TRP A 138 7.37 18.47 9.64
CA TRP A 138 6.40 18.62 8.56
C TRP A 138 5.31 19.63 8.90
N VAL A 139 4.89 20.43 7.92
CA VAL A 139 3.78 21.37 8.09
C VAL A 139 2.43 20.67 8.02
N ASN A 140 2.31 19.65 7.16
CA ASN A 140 1.08 18.90 6.96
C ASN A 140 1.38 17.42 6.79
N LEU A 141 0.55 16.60 7.43
CA LEU A 141 0.62 15.16 7.38
C LEU A 141 -0.81 14.64 7.25
N LYS A 142 -1.01 13.72 6.29
CA LYS A 142 -2.27 12.96 6.18
C LYS A 142 -2.01 11.52 6.64
N PRO A 143 -2.38 11.15 7.89
CA PRO A 143 -2.14 9.81 8.40
C PRO A 143 -3.04 8.81 7.67
N MET A 144 -2.56 7.59 7.46
CA MET A 144 -3.36 6.56 6.79
C MET A 144 -2.95 5.17 7.26
N HIS A 145 -3.92 4.38 7.72
CA HIS A 145 -3.74 2.95 7.93
C HIS A 145 -3.94 2.20 6.60
N TYR A 146 -3.23 1.10 6.37
CA TYR A 146 -3.28 0.39 5.08
C TYR A 146 -4.69 -0.09 4.68
N SER A 147 -5.55 -0.39 5.66
CA SER A 147 -6.93 -0.82 5.42
C SER A 147 -7.79 0.26 4.75
N GLU A 148 -7.38 1.53 4.87
CA GLU A 148 -8.07 2.70 4.31
C GLU A 148 -7.53 3.08 2.92
N CYS A 149 -6.50 2.36 2.45
CA CYS A 149 -5.97 2.57 1.10
C CYS A 149 -7.01 2.10 0.04
N PRO A 150 -7.35 2.93 -0.97
CA PRO A 150 -8.28 2.54 -2.03
C PRO A 150 -7.87 1.27 -2.78
N ARG A 151 -6.55 1.02 -2.90
CA ARG A 151 -5.99 -0.17 -3.57
C ARG A 151 -6.04 -1.43 -2.69
N TYR A 152 -6.33 -1.31 -1.39
CA TYR A 152 -6.37 -2.46 -0.49
C TYR A 152 -7.58 -3.36 -0.77
N SER A 153 -8.76 -2.77 -0.95
CA SER A 153 -10.01 -3.51 -1.22
C SER A 153 -9.89 -4.46 -2.43
N PRO A 154 -9.49 -4.01 -3.64
CA PRO A 154 -9.38 -4.91 -4.78
C PRO A 154 -8.28 -5.97 -4.60
N LEU A 155 -7.16 -5.64 -3.96
CA LEU A 155 -6.10 -6.62 -3.65
C LEU A 155 -6.57 -7.70 -2.66
N ALA A 156 -7.38 -7.31 -1.67
CA ALA A 156 -7.99 -8.26 -0.73
C ALA A 156 -9.03 -9.16 -1.43
N GLN A 157 -9.79 -8.61 -2.38
CA GLN A 157 -10.74 -9.35 -3.20
C GLN A 157 -10.05 -10.33 -4.16
N GLU A 158 -8.96 -9.94 -4.82
CA GLU A 158 -8.18 -10.86 -5.65
C GLU A 158 -7.63 -12.06 -4.87
N CYS A 159 -7.27 -11.84 -3.60
CA CYS A 159 -6.77 -12.91 -2.74
C CYS A 159 -7.87 -13.85 -2.26
N THR A 160 -9.12 -13.37 -2.17
CA THR A 160 -10.27 -14.18 -1.77
C THR A 160 -10.98 -14.83 -2.95
N ASN A 161 -10.90 -14.24 -4.15
CA ASN A 161 -11.56 -14.71 -5.35
C ASN A 161 -10.56 -15.12 -6.45
N PRO A 162 -10.01 -16.36 -6.38
CA PRO A 162 -9.06 -16.86 -7.37
C PRO A 162 -9.65 -17.03 -8.78
N ASN A 163 -10.97 -16.89 -8.95
CA ASN A 163 -11.65 -17.02 -10.24
C ASN A 163 -11.49 -15.77 -11.14
N ASN A 164 -10.99 -14.65 -10.64
CA ASN A 164 -10.95 -13.39 -11.41
C ASN A 164 -9.61 -13.11 -12.11
N ARG A 165 -8.62 -14.03 -12.01
CA ARG A 165 -7.34 -13.91 -12.73
C ARG A 165 -7.35 -14.48 -14.14
N VAL A 166 -8.49 -15.00 -14.61
CA VAL A 166 -8.64 -15.60 -15.94
C VAL A 166 -9.80 -14.95 -16.66
N ARG A 167 -9.60 -13.75 -17.20
CA ARG A 167 -10.45 -13.24 -18.27
C ARG A 167 -9.71 -12.78 -19.53
N ASN A 168 -8.38 -12.85 -19.56
CA ASN A 168 -7.58 -12.42 -20.73
C ASN A 168 -6.64 -13.50 -21.32
N GLN A 169 -6.84 -14.78 -21.02
CA GLN A 169 -6.19 -15.87 -21.77
C GLN A 169 -7.23 -16.97 -22.03
N GLY A 170 -7.48 -17.24 -23.31
CA GLY A 170 -8.42 -18.27 -23.76
C GLY A 170 -7.90 -19.66 -23.47
N GLU A 171 -8.19 -20.17 -22.27
CA GLU A 171 -8.05 -21.57 -21.89
C GLU A 171 -9.31 -22.02 -21.13
N PRO A 172 -9.69 -23.30 -21.25
CA PRO A 172 -11.05 -23.76 -20.99
C PRO A 172 -11.38 -23.59 -19.51
N THR A 173 -12.58 -23.10 -19.27
CA THR A 173 -13.19 -22.96 -17.95
C THR A 173 -13.08 -24.27 -17.18
N ASP A 174 -12.25 -24.30 -16.13
CA ASP A 174 -12.29 -25.33 -15.09
C ASP A 174 -13.62 -25.16 -14.32
N GLU A 175 -14.71 -25.66 -14.92
CA GLU A 175 -16.02 -25.75 -14.33
C GLU A 175 -15.95 -26.70 -13.12
N ILE A 176 -15.95 -26.12 -11.90
CA ILE A 176 -15.95 -26.87 -10.62
C ILE A 176 -17.22 -27.73 -10.47
N VAL A 177 -18.24 -27.45 -11.27
CA VAL A 177 -19.48 -28.23 -11.34
C VAL A 177 -19.72 -28.57 -12.81
N THR A 178 -19.14 -29.67 -13.27
CA THR A 178 -19.62 -30.27 -14.52
C THR A 178 -20.94 -30.95 -14.21
N LEU A 179 -22.06 -30.31 -14.59
CA LEU A 179 -23.39 -30.90 -14.55
C LEU A 179 -23.50 -31.96 -15.65
N ARG A 180 -22.79 -33.09 -15.48
CA ARG A 180 -23.03 -34.29 -16.29
C ARG A 180 -24.11 -35.12 -15.60
N PRO A 181 -25.31 -35.28 -16.19
CA PRO A 181 -26.29 -36.23 -15.67
C PRO A 181 -25.69 -37.64 -15.83
N THR A 182 -25.19 -38.18 -14.72
CA THR A 182 -24.83 -39.60 -14.59
C THR A 182 -25.76 -40.22 -13.57
N PHE A 183 -25.94 -41.53 -13.67
CA PHE A 183 -26.95 -42.33 -12.96
C PHE A 183 -26.88 -42.23 -11.41
N TYR A 184 -25.84 -41.61 -10.85
CA TYR A 184 -25.57 -41.51 -9.40
C TYR A 184 -25.37 -40.07 -8.87
N GLY A 185 -26.01 -39.06 -9.48
CA GLY A 185 -26.07 -37.71 -8.91
C GLY A 185 -24.80 -36.87 -9.08
N MET A 186 -24.86 -35.63 -8.58
CA MET A 186 -23.89 -34.55 -8.86
C MET A 186 -22.45 -34.92 -8.50
N GLY A 187 -21.56 -34.95 -9.50
CA GLY A 187 -20.12 -35.16 -9.30
C GLY A 187 -19.41 -33.85 -8.95
N LEU A 188 -18.84 -33.76 -7.74
CA LEU A 188 -17.95 -32.67 -7.36
C LEU A 188 -16.51 -33.04 -7.73
N ASP A 189 -15.80 -32.18 -8.47
CA ASP A 189 -14.38 -32.39 -8.75
C ASP A 189 -13.52 -32.05 -7.52
N LEU A 190 -13.30 -33.08 -6.70
CA LEU A 190 -12.47 -33.04 -5.49
C LEU A 190 -11.03 -32.56 -5.77
N LYS A 191 -10.48 -32.78 -6.98
CA LYS A 191 -9.13 -32.30 -7.33
C LYS A 191 -9.09 -30.79 -7.54
N ALA A 192 -10.15 -30.20 -8.10
CA ALA A 192 -10.27 -28.74 -8.21
C ALA A 192 -10.41 -28.11 -6.81
N LEU A 193 -11.20 -28.74 -5.93
CA LEU A 193 -11.44 -28.29 -4.57
C LEU A 193 -10.17 -28.35 -3.69
N LEU A 194 -9.41 -29.45 -3.78
CA LEU A 194 -8.12 -29.61 -3.10
C LEU A 194 -7.05 -28.64 -3.61
N ARG A 195 -7.00 -28.35 -4.92
CA ARG A 195 -6.08 -27.33 -5.46
C ARG A 195 -6.38 -25.93 -4.90
N ARG A 196 -7.66 -25.59 -4.72
CA ARG A 196 -8.10 -24.30 -4.16
C ARG A 196 -7.77 -24.19 -2.67
N LEU A 197 -8.03 -25.25 -1.90
CA LEU A 197 -7.65 -25.34 -0.49
C LEU A 197 -6.13 -25.22 -0.30
N LYS A 198 -5.33 -25.89 -1.14
CA LYS A 198 -3.86 -25.82 -1.07
C LYS A 198 -3.33 -24.40 -1.33
N ARG A 199 -3.92 -23.66 -2.28
CA ARG A 199 -3.54 -22.25 -2.56
C ARG A 199 -3.97 -21.31 -1.43
N TRP A 200 -5.16 -21.50 -0.87
CA TRP A 200 -5.63 -20.76 0.30
C TRP A 200 -4.72 -21.00 1.52
N TRP A 201 -4.30 -22.26 1.74
CA TRP A 201 -3.33 -22.62 2.77
C TRP A 201 -1.96 -21.99 2.56
N GLN A 202 -1.48 -21.89 1.31
CA GLN A 202 -0.21 -21.21 0.99
C GLN A 202 -0.29 -19.69 1.24
N CYS A 203 -1.46 -19.08 1.11
CA CYS A 203 -1.69 -17.69 1.51
C CYS A 203 -1.76 -17.51 3.03
N GLN A 204 -2.25 -18.51 3.78
CA GLN A 204 -2.27 -18.51 5.25
C GLN A 204 -0.88 -18.76 5.86
N ARG A 205 -0.09 -19.66 5.27
CA ARG A 205 1.24 -20.04 5.80
C ARG A 205 2.34 -19.00 5.55
N LYS A 206 2.07 -17.97 4.75
CA LYS A 206 2.92 -16.77 4.59
C LYS A 206 2.49 -15.60 5.51
N LYS A 207 1.54 -15.84 6.43
CA LYS A 207 1.10 -14.90 7.47
C LYS A 207 1.75 -15.16 8.84
N ASN A 208 2.42 -16.31 9.01
CA ASN A 208 3.33 -16.60 10.12
C ASN A 208 4.77 -16.40 9.64
#